data_AF-A0A349NFW0-F1
#
_entry.id   AF-A0A349NFW0-F1
#
_cell.length_a   1.000
_cell.length_b   1.000
_cell.length_c   1.000
_cell.angle_alpha   90.00
_cell.angle_beta   90.00
_cell.angle_gamma   90.00
#
_symmetry.space_group_name_H-M   'P 1'
#
loop_
_entity.id
_entity.type
_entity.pdbx_description
1 polymer ?
#
loop_
_entity_poly.entity_id
_entity_poly.type
_entity_poly.pdbx_seq_one_letter_code
_entity_poly.pdbx_strand_id
1 'polypeptide(L)'
;MILRSSDEERNSAPFTFWYWMYGAVSKPGIHADLVDMKNIGLRGCYLMPIRGTSDKPEFKGNANQLSPQFWNDIDYTFQQADSLGLELGIHISDGFALAGGPWVTPAESMQKVVWTDTIVDSKDLKGLVLRRPESYDGYYEDIACWAIPLKNSFSYPRHVYHQQPFFLKWNIADSKTLQYTSAITRDKNGVFRSSEPCSILYDLGNIEIVRSLQVIPSGNNIQCQRLTVSASNDGTNFRKVIQLTPARQGWQSSGPSFTYSFPATTARYFRFEWTPVGTEPGSEDLDPAKWKPVLKLKDIILSNEPKINQWEGKTGASWRIASSTSSDDVPDQNCVRLEDMIRLRLQGDKVISMINSVSKHSFLKNGGKIRILRFGHTSTGQMNATAGGAKGLEVDKFNGEAVDKQVNNWYRKFLDRPHSSVVKYLHVDSWECGTQNWGTDFLQAFQTRRGYGLLPYLPLYAGIPMVSAERSEKVLKDIRLTVNDLVNKVFFRRVKYWGMRYGKKVSHESIAPTFVADGLEHYRYADLPMGEFWFNSPTHDKPNDMLDAVSGAHIYGKNIVQAEGFTEVRGEWNETPAMLKPLLDREFSLGMNRLFFHVDAHNPWLDRKPGMTLDGIGLFFQRDN
;
A
#
# COMPACT_ATOMS: atom_id res chain seq x y z
N MET A 1 40.00 26.42 -2.71
CA MET A 1 39.53 25.51 -3.77
C MET A 1 40.53 24.36 -3.79
N ILE A 2 40.22 23.24 -3.12
CA ILE A 2 41.11 22.08 -3.12
C ILE A 2 40.81 21.34 -4.43
N LEU A 3 41.76 21.37 -5.38
CA LEU A 3 41.68 20.57 -6.60
C LEU A 3 41.70 19.09 -6.17
N ARG A 4 40.58 18.41 -6.38
CA ARG A 4 40.44 16.98 -6.07
C ARG A 4 41.13 16.17 -7.16
N SER A 5 41.53 14.94 -6.86
CA SER A 5 42.07 14.03 -7.88
C SER A 5 40.98 13.68 -8.91
N SER A 6 41.38 13.29 -10.12
CA SER A 6 40.44 12.89 -11.19
C SER A 6 39.48 11.77 -10.77
N ASP A 7 39.93 10.89 -9.86
CA ASP A 7 39.11 9.81 -9.30
C ASP A 7 38.11 10.29 -8.24
N GLU A 8 38.44 11.34 -7.48
CA GLU A 8 37.51 11.98 -6.55
C GLU A 8 36.44 12.80 -7.29
N GLU A 9 36.81 13.50 -8.36
CA GLU A 9 35.87 14.23 -9.23
C GLU A 9 34.87 13.27 -9.90
N ARG A 10 35.37 12.14 -10.45
CA ARG A 10 34.51 11.07 -10.99
C ARG A 10 33.61 10.45 -9.92
N ASN A 11 34.04 10.41 -8.66
CA ASN A 11 33.22 9.87 -7.57
C ASN A 11 32.07 10.79 -7.12
N SER A 12 32.18 12.09 -7.37
CA SER A 12 31.16 13.11 -7.07
C SER A 12 30.18 13.40 -8.21
N ALA A 13 30.44 12.90 -9.42
CA ALA A 13 29.58 13.18 -10.57
C ALA A 13 28.13 12.66 -10.38
N PRO A 14 27.12 13.42 -10.84
CA PRO A 14 25.72 13.01 -10.77
C PRO A 14 25.40 11.91 -11.78
N PHE A 15 24.19 11.37 -11.66
CA PHE A 15 23.61 10.40 -12.57
C PHE A 15 22.27 10.95 -13.11
N THR A 16 21.67 10.22 -14.04
CA THR A 16 20.27 10.41 -14.44
C THR A 16 19.51 9.09 -14.40
N PHE A 17 18.20 9.14 -14.18
CA PHE A 17 17.32 8.07 -14.63
C PHE A 17 17.19 8.18 -16.15
N TRP A 18 17.23 7.02 -16.83
CA TRP A 18 17.11 6.94 -18.27
C TRP A 18 15.94 6.04 -18.66
N TYR A 19 14.85 6.67 -19.08
CA TYR A 19 13.58 5.99 -19.32
C TYR A 19 13.39 5.63 -20.80
N TRP A 20 13.17 4.35 -21.06
CA TRP A 20 12.82 3.86 -22.40
C TRP A 20 11.30 3.72 -22.51
N MET A 21 10.68 4.66 -23.20
CA MET A 21 9.22 4.78 -23.26
C MET A 21 8.61 3.87 -24.32
N TYR A 22 7.61 3.07 -23.93
CA TYR A 22 6.72 2.32 -24.85
C TYR A 22 7.44 1.38 -25.82
N GLY A 23 8.64 0.90 -25.46
CA GLY A 23 9.48 0.08 -26.36
C GLY A 23 9.90 0.78 -27.65
N ALA A 24 9.81 2.12 -27.72
CA ALA A 24 10.27 2.93 -28.83
C ALA A 24 11.74 3.29 -28.62
N VAL A 25 12.63 2.42 -29.11
CA VAL A 25 14.08 2.51 -28.87
C VAL A 25 14.83 2.42 -30.20
N SER A 26 15.91 3.20 -30.36
CA SER A 26 16.77 3.11 -31.54
C SER A 26 18.25 3.18 -31.17
N LYS A 27 19.08 2.41 -31.89
CA LYS A 27 20.55 2.45 -31.71
C LYS A 27 21.15 3.85 -31.93
N PRO A 28 20.75 4.62 -32.98
CA PRO A 28 21.25 5.98 -33.13
C PRO A 28 20.87 6.90 -31.96
N GLY A 29 19.65 6.77 -31.43
CA GLY A 29 19.23 7.52 -30.24
C GLY A 29 20.02 7.10 -28.99
N ILE A 30 20.24 5.79 -28.78
CA ILE A 30 21.04 5.26 -27.66
C ILE A 30 22.45 5.86 -27.68
N HIS A 31 23.08 5.87 -28.85
CA HIS A 31 24.41 6.45 -29.00
C HIS A 31 24.41 7.95 -28.70
N ALA A 32 23.42 8.69 -29.23
CA ALA A 32 23.31 10.13 -29.01
C ALA A 32 23.10 10.47 -27.53
N ASP A 33 22.22 9.76 -26.82
CA ASP A 33 21.97 9.95 -25.39
C ASP A 33 23.23 9.70 -24.56
N LEU A 34 23.88 8.55 -24.74
CA LEU A 34 25.05 8.20 -23.94
C LEU A 34 26.25 9.13 -24.22
N VAL A 35 26.44 9.57 -25.47
CA VAL A 35 27.45 10.58 -25.80
C VAL A 35 27.15 11.91 -25.12
N ASP A 36 25.88 12.35 -25.11
CA ASP A 36 25.48 13.58 -24.44
C ASP A 36 25.68 13.50 -22.93
N MET A 37 25.20 12.42 -22.29
CA MET A 37 25.44 12.13 -20.86
C MET A 37 26.92 12.20 -20.51
N LYS A 38 27.80 11.65 -21.37
CA LYS A 38 29.25 11.73 -21.19
C LYS A 38 29.78 13.17 -21.33
N ASN A 39 29.32 13.91 -22.33
CA ASN A 39 29.77 15.26 -22.62
C ASN A 39 29.40 16.25 -21.51
N ILE A 40 28.21 16.09 -20.92
CA ILE A 40 27.77 16.93 -19.79
C ILE A 40 28.32 16.46 -18.43
N GLY A 41 29.14 15.40 -18.42
CA GLY A 41 29.88 14.96 -17.24
C GLY A 41 29.11 14.06 -16.28
N LEU A 42 28.04 13.39 -16.72
CA LEU A 42 27.38 12.37 -15.90
C LEU A 42 28.31 11.17 -15.70
N ARG A 43 28.19 10.55 -14.52
CA ARG A 43 28.87 9.28 -14.24
C ARG A 43 28.23 8.10 -14.96
N GLY A 44 26.93 8.19 -15.23
CA GLY A 44 26.14 7.09 -15.74
C GLY A 44 24.64 7.32 -15.57
N CYS A 45 23.87 6.26 -15.77
CA CYS A 45 22.42 6.32 -15.65
C CYS A 45 21.81 5.02 -15.09
N TYR A 46 20.59 5.12 -14.55
CA TYR A 46 19.78 3.95 -14.23
C TYR A 46 18.78 3.73 -15.37
N LEU A 47 18.96 2.62 -16.10
CA LEU A 47 18.12 2.28 -17.26
C LEU A 47 16.85 1.58 -16.78
N MET A 48 15.70 2.20 -17.05
CA MET A 48 14.39 1.72 -16.61
C MET A 48 13.39 1.84 -17.77
N PRO A 49 13.00 0.73 -18.42
CA PRO A 49 11.99 0.78 -19.46
C PRO A 49 10.59 0.96 -18.86
N ILE A 50 9.79 1.86 -19.43
CA ILE A 50 8.48 2.26 -18.93
C ILE A 50 7.43 2.01 -20.00
N ARG A 51 6.41 1.20 -19.65
CA ARG A 51 5.30 0.76 -20.51
C ARG A 51 5.76 -0.07 -21.72
N GLY A 52 4.81 -0.70 -22.40
CA GLY A 52 5.06 -1.56 -23.55
C GLY A 52 4.58 -0.95 -24.87
N THR A 53 4.90 -1.63 -25.97
CA THR A 53 4.54 -1.18 -27.32
C THR A 53 3.03 -1.12 -27.55
N SER A 54 2.25 -1.92 -26.81
CA SER A 54 0.78 -1.93 -26.89
C SER A 54 0.11 -0.74 -26.20
N ASP A 55 0.79 -0.07 -25.27
CA ASP A 55 0.21 1.06 -24.54
C ASP A 55 0.13 2.32 -25.41
N LYS A 56 1.06 2.47 -26.36
CA LYS A 56 1.15 3.60 -27.32
C LYS A 56 1.60 3.12 -28.71
N PRO A 57 0.75 2.40 -29.46
CA PRO A 57 1.11 1.85 -30.77
C PRO A 57 1.51 2.92 -31.80
N GLU A 58 1.07 4.17 -31.62
CA GLU A 58 1.41 5.31 -32.49
C GLU A 58 2.92 5.61 -32.55
N PHE A 59 3.69 5.25 -31.51
CA PHE A 59 5.14 5.42 -31.50
C PHE A 59 5.89 4.35 -32.30
N LYS A 60 5.19 3.29 -32.76
CA LYS A 60 5.74 2.21 -33.58
C LYS A 60 6.98 1.54 -32.94
N GLY A 61 6.99 1.44 -31.62
CA GLY A 61 8.05 0.74 -30.88
C GLY A 61 8.08 -0.74 -31.22
N ASN A 62 9.28 -1.33 -31.19
CA ASN A 62 9.53 -2.75 -31.46
C ASN A 62 10.37 -3.44 -30.37
N ALA A 63 10.88 -2.69 -29.40
CA ALA A 63 11.72 -3.17 -28.31
C ALA A 63 10.90 -3.46 -27.04
N ASN A 64 9.82 -4.23 -27.16
CA ASN A 64 9.03 -4.63 -25.99
C ASN A 64 9.92 -5.43 -25.02
N GLN A 65 9.81 -5.17 -23.72
CA GLN A 65 10.71 -5.73 -22.70
C GLN A 65 10.74 -7.25 -22.75
N LEU A 66 11.93 -7.82 -22.57
CA LEU A 66 12.27 -9.25 -22.72
C LEU A 66 12.21 -9.82 -24.15
N SER A 67 11.80 -9.06 -25.16
CA SER A 67 11.85 -9.51 -26.56
C SER A 67 13.30 -9.63 -27.08
N PRO A 68 13.54 -10.38 -28.16
CA PRO A 68 14.86 -10.44 -28.80
C PRO A 68 15.38 -9.05 -29.22
N GLN A 69 14.49 -8.17 -29.70
CA GLN A 69 14.87 -6.81 -30.09
C GLN A 69 15.32 -5.99 -28.88
N PHE A 70 14.58 -6.03 -27.77
CA PHE A 70 14.96 -5.38 -26.53
C PHE A 70 16.37 -5.79 -26.07
N TRP A 71 16.67 -7.09 -26.07
CA TRP A 71 18.00 -7.56 -25.68
C TRP A 71 19.11 -7.15 -26.64
N ASN A 72 18.84 -7.05 -27.95
CA ASN A 72 19.79 -6.52 -28.93
C ASN A 72 20.07 -5.02 -28.71
N ASP A 73 19.08 -4.24 -28.28
CA ASP A 73 19.26 -2.83 -27.93
C ASP A 73 20.01 -2.67 -26.60
N ILE A 74 19.79 -3.56 -25.63
CA ILE A 74 20.57 -3.62 -24.38
C ILE A 74 22.04 -3.97 -24.65
N ASP A 75 22.34 -4.95 -25.50
CA ASP A 75 23.73 -5.29 -25.84
C ASP A 75 24.46 -4.11 -26.45
N TYR A 76 23.80 -3.40 -27.38
CA TYR A 76 24.36 -2.19 -27.98
C TYR A 76 24.57 -1.09 -26.93
N THR A 77 23.60 -0.90 -26.04
CA THR A 77 23.69 0.06 -24.93
C THR A 77 24.89 -0.23 -24.03
N PHE A 78 25.10 -1.50 -23.65
CA PHE A 78 26.22 -1.88 -22.79
C PHE A 78 27.56 -1.67 -23.50
N GLN A 79 27.64 -2.00 -24.79
CA GLN A 79 28.83 -1.73 -25.60
C GLN A 79 29.14 -0.23 -25.67
N GLN A 80 28.14 0.64 -25.87
CA GLN A 80 28.33 2.09 -25.91
C GLN A 80 28.70 2.67 -24.54
N ALA A 81 28.07 2.22 -23.46
CA ALA A 81 28.40 2.66 -22.11
C ALA A 81 29.85 2.28 -21.74
N ASP A 82 30.29 1.08 -22.12
CA ASP A 82 31.65 0.58 -21.89
C ASP A 82 32.68 1.43 -22.64
N SER A 83 32.42 1.75 -23.91
CA SER A 83 33.32 2.58 -24.72
C SER A 83 33.43 4.02 -24.22
N LEU A 84 32.38 4.56 -23.59
CA LEU A 84 32.33 5.91 -23.03
C LEU A 84 32.77 5.97 -21.55
N GLY A 85 32.94 4.81 -20.91
CA GLY A 85 33.27 4.68 -19.49
C GLY A 85 32.14 5.11 -18.54
N LEU A 86 30.89 4.96 -18.97
CA LEU A 86 29.68 5.21 -18.18
C LEU A 86 29.30 3.97 -17.36
N GLU A 87 28.71 4.19 -16.18
CA GLU A 87 28.19 3.13 -15.33
C GLU A 87 26.67 3.01 -15.45
N LEU A 88 26.13 1.80 -15.40
CA LEU A 88 24.69 1.56 -15.44
C LEU A 88 24.16 0.98 -14.14
N GLY A 89 22.94 1.38 -13.77
CA GLY A 89 22.10 0.68 -12.81
C GLY A 89 20.86 0.12 -13.48
N ILE A 90 20.32 -0.97 -12.91
CA ILE A 90 19.09 -1.59 -13.37
C ILE A 90 18.17 -1.77 -12.17
N HIS A 91 16.91 -1.38 -12.33
CA HIS A 91 15.86 -1.62 -11.35
C HIS A 91 15.54 -3.12 -11.23
N ILE A 92 15.01 -3.58 -10.09
CA ILE A 92 14.75 -5.00 -9.83
C ILE A 92 13.55 -5.57 -10.63
N SER A 93 12.74 -4.72 -11.28
CA SER A 93 11.69 -5.11 -12.21
C SER A 93 11.59 -4.18 -13.42
N ASP A 94 10.78 -4.58 -14.42
CA ASP A 94 10.26 -3.69 -15.46
C ASP A 94 9.32 -2.65 -14.84
N GLY A 95 9.22 -1.48 -15.49
CA GLY A 95 8.58 -0.30 -14.93
C GLY A 95 9.38 0.31 -13.78
N PHE A 96 8.79 1.31 -13.13
CA PHE A 96 9.44 2.01 -12.02
C PHE A 96 9.23 1.34 -10.67
N ALA A 97 8.13 0.61 -10.44
CA ALA A 97 7.89 -0.02 -9.14
C ALA A 97 7.08 -1.33 -9.25
N LEU A 98 7.31 -2.34 -8.41
CA LEU A 98 8.45 -2.50 -7.50
C LEU A 98 9.21 -3.80 -7.74
N ALA A 99 8.54 -4.94 -7.61
CA ALA A 99 9.20 -6.25 -7.69
C ALA A 99 8.24 -7.29 -8.33
N GLY A 100 7.61 -6.89 -9.43
CA GLY A 100 6.67 -7.72 -10.17
C GLY A 100 7.23 -8.37 -11.42
N GLY A 101 6.54 -9.42 -11.90
CA GLY A 101 6.84 -10.05 -13.18
C GLY A 101 5.86 -11.16 -13.57
N PRO A 102 5.78 -11.53 -14.85
CA PRO A 102 4.83 -12.53 -15.37
C PRO A 102 5.10 -13.96 -14.87
N TRP A 103 6.27 -14.20 -14.27
CA TRP A 103 6.65 -15.46 -13.64
C TRP A 103 6.11 -15.62 -12.21
N VAL A 104 5.52 -14.58 -11.62
CA VAL A 104 4.98 -14.62 -10.26
C VAL A 104 3.55 -15.12 -10.29
N THR A 105 3.31 -16.28 -9.68
CA THR A 105 1.95 -16.84 -9.53
C THR A 105 1.21 -16.18 -8.35
N PRO A 106 -0.13 -16.28 -8.26
CA PRO A 106 -0.87 -15.80 -7.09
C PRO A 106 -0.38 -16.35 -5.74
N ALA A 107 0.19 -17.55 -5.71
CA ALA A 107 0.77 -18.16 -4.51
C ALA A 107 2.13 -17.58 -4.11
N GLU A 108 2.89 -17.09 -5.09
CA GLU A 108 4.20 -16.45 -4.90
C GLU A 108 4.09 -14.92 -4.75
N SER A 109 2.88 -14.38 -4.82
CA SER A 109 2.58 -12.94 -4.78
C SER A 109 2.38 -12.45 -3.34
N MET A 110 2.37 -11.13 -3.12
CA MET A 110 1.99 -10.52 -1.85
C MET A 110 0.63 -11.05 -1.35
N GLN A 111 0.58 -11.56 -0.12
CA GLN A 111 -0.61 -12.20 0.47
C GLN A 111 -1.37 -11.30 1.46
N LYS A 112 -2.70 -11.42 1.46
CA LYS A 112 -3.59 -10.77 2.45
C LYS A 112 -4.50 -11.79 3.13
N VAL A 113 -4.77 -11.58 4.42
CA VAL A 113 -5.80 -12.34 5.13
C VAL A 113 -7.19 -11.93 4.64
N VAL A 114 -8.01 -12.92 4.32
CA VAL A 114 -9.40 -12.78 3.89
C VAL A 114 -10.29 -13.71 4.71
N TRP A 115 -11.58 -13.39 4.83
CA TRP A 115 -12.49 -14.22 5.62
C TRP A 115 -13.93 -14.20 5.09
N THR A 116 -14.68 -15.21 5.52
CA THR A 116 -16.14 -15.20 5.52
C THR A 116 -16.66 -15.28 6.94
N ASP A 117 -17.83 -14.72 7.14
CA ASP A 117 -18.48 -14.58 8.43
C ASP A 117 -19.94 -15.00 8.29
N THR A 118 -20.32 -16.07 8.98
CA THR A 118 -21.65 -16.70 8.84
C THR A 118 -22.21 -17.04 10.21
N ILE A 119 -23.47 -16.70 10.48
CA ILE A 119 -24.17 -17.19 11.67
C ILE A 119 -25.08 -18.36 11.31
N VAL A 120 -25.00 -19.43 12.10
CA VAL A 120 -25.87 -20.61 11.98
C VAL A 120 -26.37 -21.07 13.34
N ASP A 121 -27.38 -21.94 13.36
CA ASP A 121 -27.70 -22.68 14.58
C ASP A 121 -26.64 -23.77 14.82
N SER A 122 -26.23 -23.95 16.08
CA SER A 122 -25.18 -24.90 16.46
C SER A 122 -25.49 -26.35 16.05
N LYS A 123 -26.78 -26.71 15.95
CA LYS A 123 -27.24 -28.02 15.47
C LYS A 123 -26.93 -28.27 13.98
N ASP A 124 -26.84 -27.21 13.18
CA ASP A 124 -26.62 -27.28 11.73
C ASP A 124 -25.13 -27.26 11.36
N LEU A 125 -24.24 -27.20 12.37
CA LEU A 125 -22.80 -27.06 12.17
C LEU A 125 -22.19 -28.26 11.43
N LYS A 126 -22.61 -29.48 11.76
CA LYS A 126 -22.00 -30.69 11.21
C LYS A 126 -22.44 -30.87 9.75
N GLY A 127 -21.48 -30.87 8.83
CA GLY A 127 -21.74 -31.03 7.40
C GLY A 127 -22.15 -29.75 6.68
N LEU A 128 -22.18 -28.61 7.37
CA LEU A 128 -22.38 -27.29 6.77
C LEU A 128 -21.30 -27.02 5.71
N VAL A 129 -21.72 -26.54 4.55
CA VAL A 129 -20.82 -26.06 3.50
C VAL A 129 -20.64 -24.55 3.67
N LEU A 130 -19.41 -24.13 3.95
CA LEU A 130 -19.07 -22.74 4.18
C LEU A 130 -18.68 -22.06 2.86
N ARG A 131 -19.12 -20.81 2.68
CA ARG A 131 -18.64 -19.98 1.57
C ARG A 131 -17.13 -19.79 1.67
N ARG A 132 -16.44 -19.94 0.53
CA ARG A 132 -15.02 -19.58 0.41
C ARG A 132 -14.86 -18.06 0.42
N PRO A 133 -13.89 -17.51 1.18
CA PRO A 133 -13.49 -16.11 1.08
C PRO A 133 -13.05 -15.69 -0.32
N GLU A 134 -12.71 -14.41 -0.46
CA GLU A 134 -12.10 -13.87 -1.68
C GLU A 134 -10.94 -14.76 -2.16
N SER A 135 -10.90 -15.01 -3.47
CA SER A 135 -9.86 -15.81 -4.13
C SER A 135 -9.40 -15.08 -5.41
N TYR A 136 -8.30 -14.34 -5.31
CA TYR A 136 -7.71 -13.66 -6.46
C TYR A 136 -7.25 -14.69 -7.50
N ASP A 137 -7.75 -14.56 -8.73
CA ASP A 137 -7.50 -15.50 -9.83
C ASP A 137 -7.70 -16.98 -9.43
N GLY A 138 -8.71 -17.23 -8.59
CA GLY A 138 -9.05 -18.57 -8.08
C GLY A 138 -8.11 -19.10 -6.98
N TYR A 139 -7.01 -18.41 -6.65
CA TYR A 139 -6.08 -18.82 -5.61
C TYR A 139 -6.61 -18.45 -4.21
N TYR A 140 -6.62 -19.42 -3.30
CA TYR A 140 -7.03 -19.26 -1.90
C TYR A 140 -6.51 -20.44 -1.09
N GLU A 141 -6.01 -20.17 0.11
CA GLU A 141 -5.63 -21.19 1.09
C GLU A 141 -6.27 -20.92 2.46
N ASP A 142 -6.82 -21.96 3.08
CA ASP A 142 -7.40 -21.87 4.43
C ASP A 142 -6.30 -21.73 5.50
N ILE A 143 -6.49 -20.79 6.43
CA ILE A 143 -5.65 -20.65 7.63
C ILE A 143 -6.32 -21.39 8.80
N ALA A 144 -7.54 -20.96 9.15
CA ALA A 144 -8.31 -21.57 10.23
C ALA A 144 -9.79 -21.17 10.17
N CYS A 145 -10.63 -22.03 10.75
CA CYS A 145 -12.05 -21.76 10.90
C CYS A 145 -12.42 -21.82 12.40
N TRP A 146 -13.11 -20.77 12.87
CA TRP A 146 -13.49 -20.58 14.27
C TRP A 146 -15.00 -20.46 14.41
N ALA A 147 -15.58 -21.15 15.38
CA ALA A 147 -16.94 -20.93 15.85
C ALA A 147 -16.92 -20.17 17.18
N ILE A 148 -17.74 -19.13 17.30
CA ILE A 148 -17.89 -18.28 18.47
C ILE A 148 -19.37 -18.28 18.90
N PRO A 149 -19.70 -18.62 20.14
CA PRO A 149 -21.06 -18.56 20.66
C PRO A 149 -21.54 -17.13 20.72
N LEU A 150 -22.76 -16.86 20.24
CA LEU A 150 -23.40 -15.57 20.47
C LEU A 150 -24.07 -15.61 21.86
N LYS A 151 -23.61 -14.74 22.78
CA LYS A 151 -24.28 -14.53 24.06
C LYS A 151 -25.55 -13.70 23.78
N ASN A 152 -26.72 -14.12 24.29
CA ASN A 152 -28.09 -13.64 23.98
C ASN A 152 -28.38 -12.13 24.24
N SER A 153 -27.56 -11.19 23.75
CA SER A 153 -27.73 -9.75 23.99
C SER A 153 -27.39 -8.89 22.77
N PHE A 154 -27.64 -9.41 21.58
CA PHE A 154 -27.80 -8.56 20.39
C PHE A 154 -29.29 -8.48 20.10
N SER A 155 -29.90 -7.34 20.45
CA SER A 155 -31.29 -7.00 20.09
C SER A 155 -31.47 -7.17 18.58
N TYR A 156 -32.66 -7.57 18.11
CA TYR A 156 -32.96 -7.82 16.70
C TYR A 156 -34.11 -6.92 16.19
N PRO A 157 -33.87 -5.84 15.43
CA PRO A 157 -34.88 -5.14 14.65
C PRO A 157 -35.30 -5.84 13.37
N ARG A 158 -36.52 -5.48 12.94
CA ARG A 158 -37.25 -6.01 11.78
C ARG A 158 -36.85 -5.41 10.42
N HIS A 159 -35.84 -4.52 10.37
CA HIS A 159 -35.36 -3.90 9.14
C HIS A 159 -33.88 -4.26 8.90
N VAL A 160 -33.62 -5.53 8.63
CA VAL A 160 -32.29 -6.05 8.29
C VAL A 160 -32.38 -6.68 6.90
N TYR A 161 -31.46 -6.32 6.01
CA TYR A 161 -31.40 -6.90 4.66
C TYR A 161 -31.18 -8.42 4.75
N HIS A 162 -32.13 -9.16 4.18
CA HIS A 162 -32.15 -10.61 4.09
C HIS A 162 -31.05 -11.16 3.16
N GLN A 163 -29.75 -11.03 3.49
CA GLN A 163 -28.68 -11.85 2.87
C GLN A 163 -27.43 -12.09 3.75
N GLN A 164 -27.35 -11.59 4.99
CA GLN A 164 -26.20 -11.82 5.87
C GLN A 164 -26.71 -12.33 7.23
N PRO A 165 -26.20 -13.45 7.76
CA PRO A 165 -26.80 -14.03 8.95
C PRO A 165 -26.36 -13.20 10.18
N PHE A 166 -27.28 -12.38 10.68
CA PHE A 166 -27.48 -11.88 12.05
C PHE A 166 -26.39 -11.03 12.76
N PHE A 167 -26.08 -9.86 12.21
CA PHE A 167 -25.71 -8.66 12.98
C PHE A 167 -26.47 -7.45 12.44
N LEU A 168 -26.79 -6.48 13.30
CA LEU A 168 -27.52 -5.30 12.86
C LEU A 168 -26.56 -4.34 12.18
N LYS A 169 -26.69 -4.25 10.87
CA LYS A 169 -26.00 -3.28 10.03
C LYS A 169 -27.04 -2.42 9.34
N TRP A 170 -26.89 -1.13 9.51
CA TRP A 170 -27.77 -0.13 8.93
C TRP A 170 -26.98 0.70 7.95
N ASN A 171 -27.39 0.62 6.69
CA ASN A 171 -26.74 1.27 5.57
C ASN A 171 -27.46 2.59 5.25
N ILE A 172 -26.72 3.69 5.23
CA ILE A 172 -27.26 5.02 4.88
C ILE A 172 -27.72 5.08 3.42
N ALA A 173 -26.97 4.50 2.49
CA ALA A 173 -27.26 4.55 1.07
C ALA A 173 -28.58 3.86 0.68
N ASP A 174 -29.02 2.86 1.45
CA ASP A 174 -30.21 2.05 1.18
C ASP A 174 -31.43 2.43 2.05
N SER A 175 -31.31 3.45 2.92
CA SER A 175 -32.37 3.81 3.85
C SER A 175 -33.50 4.65 3.22
N LYS A 176 -34.74 4.17 3.35
CA LYS A 176 -35.96 4.92 3.00
C LYS A 176 -36.30 6.06 3.98
N THR A 177 -35.63 6.12 5.13
CA THR A 177 -35.92 7.08 6.21
C THR A 177 -34.87 8.21 6.28
N LEU A 178 -34.03 8.32 5.25
CA LEU A 178 -32.96 9.30 5.19
C LEU A 178 -33.49 10.73 4.96
N GLN A 179 -32.99 11.68 5.74
CA GLN A 179 -33.21 13.11 5.52
C GLN A 179 -31.86 13.83 5.44
N TYR A 180 -31.74 14.85 4.60
CA TYR A 180 -30.50 15.62 4.47
C TYR A 180 -30.78 17.06 4.07
N THR A 181 -29.81 17.94 4.34
CA THR A 181 -29.86 19.34 3.92
C THR A 181 -29.78 19.46 2.39
N SER A 182 -30.41 20.47 1.80
CA SER A 182 -30.32 20.76 0.35
C SER A 182 -28.91 20.97 -0.18
N ALA A 183 -27.93 21.24 0.70
CA ALA A 183 -26.50 21.31 0.39
C ALA A 183 -25.89 19.96 -0.07
N ILE A 184 -26.57 18.83 0.13
CA ILE A 184 -26.09 17.51 -0.28
C ILE A 184 -26.73 17.09 -1.60
N THR A 185 -25.91 16.58 -2.52
CA THR A 185 -26.36 15.94 -3.77
C THR A 185 -25.97 14.47 -3.78
N ARG A 186 -26.69 13.64 -4.56
CA ARG A 186 -26.27 12.26 -4.88
C ARG A 186 -25.92 12.16 -6.35
N ASP A 187 -24.74 11.63 -6.67
CA ASP A 187 -24.38 11.34 -8.07
C ASP A 187 -25.02 10.04 -8.57
N LYS A 188 -24.83 9.73 -9.86
CA LYS A 188 -25.39 8.54 -10.52
C LYS A 188 -24.99 7.20 -9.87
N ASN A 189 -23.91 7.18 -9.08
CA ASN A 189 -23.43 6.01 -8.37
C ASN A 189 -23.90 5.99 -6.90
N GLY A 190 -24.81 6.88 -6.52
CA GLY A 190 -25.34 7.00 -5.15
C GLY A 190 -24.39 7.69 -4.17
N VAL A 191 -23.29 8.29 -4.62
CA VAL A 191 -22.32 8.95 -3.75
C VAL A 191 -22.87 10.29 -3.28
N PHE A 192 -22.88 10.51 -1.96
CA PHE A 192 -23.20 11.80 -1.36
C PHE A 192 -22.06 12.80 -1.57
N ARG A 193 -22.40 14.00 -2.05
CA ARG A 193 -21.47 15.09 -2.32
C ARG A 193 -21.94 16.39 -1.72
N SER A 194 -21.02 17.14 -1.14
CA SER A 194 -21.27 18.51 -0.72
C SER A 194 -19.98 19.34 -0.71
N SER A 195 -20.11 20.63 -1.00
CA SER A 195 -19.07 21.65 -0.82
C SER A 195 -19.36 22.59 0.34
N GLU A 196 -20.58 22.53 0.91
CA GLU A 196 -21.05 23.39 1.99
C GLU A 196 -21.36 22.57 3.24
N PRO A 197 -21.30 23.16 4.45
CA PRO A 197 -21.70 22.46 5.67
C PRO A 197 -23.07 21.79 5.51
N CYS A 198 -23.16 20.52 5.91
CA CYS A 198 -24.32 19.70 5.63
C CYS A 198 -24.57 18.69 6.74
N SER A 199 -25.81 18.17 6.81
CA SER A 199 -26.14 17.08 7.72
C SER A 199 -26.91 15.98 7.03
N ILE A 200 -26.61 14.74 7.38
CA ILE A 200 -27.37 13.54 7.02
C ILE A 200 -28.00 12.99 8.29
N LEU A 201 -29.33 12.89 8.32
CA LEU A 201 -30.09 12.31 9.41
C LEU A 201 -30.60 10.92 9.00
N TYR A 202 -30.29 9.93 9.81
CA TYR A 202 -30.70 8.55 9.62
C TYR A 202 -31.60 8.09 10.78
N ASP A 203 -32.84 7.70 10.46
CA ASP A 203 -33.79 7.09 11.40
C ASP A 203 -33.77 5.56 11.28
N LEU A 204 -33.38 4.87 12.35
CA LEU A 204 -33.29 3.41 12.43
C LEU A 204 -34.67 2.73 12.58
N GLY A 205 -35.75 3.50 12.73
CA GLY A 205 -37.13 3.04 12.92
C GLY A 205 -37.45 2.64 14.36
N ASN A 206 -36.49 2.12 15.11
CA ASN A 206 -36.60 1.78 16.53
C ASN A 206 -35.41 2.34 17.31
N ILE A 207 -35.51 2.37 18.64
CA ILE A 207 -34.37 2.66 19.50
C ILE A 207 -33.44 1.44 19.51
N GLU A 208 -32.21 1.64 19.06
CA GLU A 208 -31.21 0.59 18.83
C GLU A 208 -29.91 0.89 19.56
N ILE A 209 -29.10 -0.15 19.79
CA ILE A 209 -27.76 0.00 20.36
C ILE A 209 -26.72 -0.02 19.23
N VAL A 210 -25.98 1.06 19.07
CA VAL A 210 -24.87 1.17 18.09
C VAL A 210 -23.54 1.28 18.84
N ARG A 211 -22.53 0.53 18.39
CA ARG A 211 -21.19 0.45 19.01
C ARG A 211 -20.06 0.84 18.06
N SER A 212 -20.30 0.72 16.76
CA SER A 212 -19.33 1.10 15.74
C SER A 212 -20.02 1.63 14.50
N LEU A 213 -19.25 2.37 13.71
CA LEU A 213 -19.64 2.78 12.37
C LEU A 213 -18.49 2.59 11.40
N GLN A 214 -18.82 2.31 10.16
CA GLN A 214 -17.86 2.17 9.06
C GLN A 214 -18.16 3.27 8.03
N VAL A 215 -17.19 4.12 7.75
CA VAL A 215 -17.25 5.13 6.69
C VAL A 215 -16.65 4.54 5.42
N ILE A 216 -17.40 4.60 4.32
CA ILE A 216 -16.97 4.16 2.99
C ILE A 216 -16.82 5.42 2.11
N PRO A 217 -15.59 5.85 1.80
CA PRO A 217 -15.36 7.00 0.94
C PRO A 217 -15.62 6.65 -0.54
N SER A 218 -15.81 7.69 -1.36
CA SER A 218 -15.69 7.56 -2.83
C SER A 218 -14.32 8.07 -3.27
N GLY A 219 -13.45 7.14 -3.67
CA GLY A 219 -12.02 7.41 -3.84
C GLY A 219 -11.34 7.73 -2.51
N ASN A 220 -10.21 8.43 -2.56
CA ASN A 220 -9.57 8.97 -1.37
C ASN A 220 -10.30 10.28 -0.98
N ASN A 221 -10.95 10.29 0.18
CA ASN A 221 -11.64 11.47 0.70
C ASN A 221 -11.49 11.58 2.21
N ILE A 222 -10.77 12.59 2.67
CA ILE A 222 -10.59 12.85 4.09
C ILE A 222 -11.85 13.43 4.74
N GLN A 223 -12.68 14.12 3.96
CA GLN A 223 -13.82 14.89 4.48
C GLN A 223 -14.90 13.99 5.10
N CYS A 224 -15.18 12.83 4.50
CA CYS A 224 -16.10 11.86 5.10
C CYS A 224 -15.56 11.20 6.38
N GLN A 225 -14.28 11.35 6.69
CA GLN A 225 -13.64 10.85 7.91
C GLN A 225 -13.69 11.87 9.06
N ARG A 226 -14.31 13.04 8.84
CA ARG A 226 -14.36 14.18 9.79
C ARG A 226 -15.78 14.48 10.31
N LEU A 227 -16.72 13.55 10.15
CA LEU A 227 -18.11 13.78 10.55
C LEU A 227 -18.22 13.99 12.07
N THR A 228 -19.04 14.93 12.51
CA THR A 228 -19.57 14.91 13.87
C THR A 228 -20.79 13.99 13.89
N VAL A 229 -20.78 13.01 14.77
CA VAL A 229 -21.88 12.06 14.96
C VAL A 229 -22.65 12.45 16.21
N SER A 230 -23.96 12.63 16.08
CA SER A 230 -24.88 12.93 17.17
C SER A 230 -26.06 11.96 17.15
N ALA A 231 -26.70 11.72 18.28
CA ALA A 231 -27.78 10.74 18.41
C ALA A 231 -28.98 11.26 19.21
N SER A 232 -30.18 10.79 18.87
CA SER A 232 -31.45 11.17 19.50
C SER A 232 -32.45 10.01 19.58
N ASN A 233 -33.34 10.05 20.58
CA ASN A 233 -34.48 9.13 20.66
C ASN A 233 -35.77 9.73 20.06
N ASP A 234 -35.89 11.06 20.05
CA ASP A 234 -37.10 11.79 19.66
C ASP A 234 -36.96 12.52 18.30
N GLY A 235 -35.76 12.53 17.72
CA GLY A 235 -35.48 13.18 16.44
C GLY A 235 -35.30 14.70 16.53
N THR A 236 -35.31 15.28 17.74
CA THR A 236 -35.22 16.73 17.99
C THR A 236 -34.06 17.08 18.93
N ASN A 237 -33.94 16.37 20.06
CA ASN A 237 -32.88 16.58 21.05
C ASN A 237 -31.70 15.66 20.75
N PHE A 238 -30.63 16.22 20.18
CA PHE A 238 -29.43 15.48 19.83
C PHE A 238 -28.33 15.68 20.87
N ARG A 239 -27.70 14.57 21.26
CA ARG A 239 -26.45 14.58 22.03
C ARG A 239 -25.29 14.16 21.13
N LYS A 240 -24.14 14.80 21.28
CA LYS A 240 -22.92 14.41 20.56
C LYS A 240 -22.48 13.01 21.01
N VAL A 241 -22.12 12.16 20.05
CA VAL A 241 -21.56 10.83 20.27
C VAL A 241 -20.04 10.87 20.10
N ILE A 242 -19.58 11.29 18.92
CA ILE A 242 -18.14 11.31 18.60
C ILE A 242 -17.85 12.36 17.51
N GLN A 243 -16.67 12.97 17.57
CA GLN A 243 -16.06 13.65 16.42
C GLN A 243 -15.13 12.63 15.74
N LEU A 244 -15.43 12.26 14.49
CA LEU A 244 -14.55 11.36 13.75
C LEU A 244 -13.20 12.05 13.50
N THR A 245 -12.13 11.32 13.77
CA THR A 245 -10.76 11.79 13.54
C THR A 245 -10.14 10.96 12.44
N PRO A 246 -9.73 11.55 11.31
CA PRO A 246 -9.10 10.79 10.24
C PRO A 246 -7.84 10.08 10.72
N ALA A 247 -7.63 8.85 10.24
CA ALA A 247 -6.35 8.19 10.40
C ALA A 247 -5.30 8.89 9.53
N ARG A 248 -4.03 8.93 10.00
CA ARG A 248 -2.91 9.23 9.11
C ARG A 248 -2.88 8.16 8.02
N GLN A 249 -2.66 8.55 6.77
CA GLN A 249 -2.77 7.68 5.61
C GLN A 249 -1.98 8.25 4.43
N GLY A 250 -1.25 7.38 3.72
CA GLY A 250 -0.50 7.74 2.52
C GLY A 250 -1.39 7.83 1.29
N TRP A 251 -0.78 8.12 0.13
CA TRP A 251 -1.49 8.26 -1.14
C TRP A 251 -2.17 6.96 -1.61
N GLN A 252 -1.55 5.80 -1.34
CA GLN A 252 -2.07 4.49 -1.74
C GLN A 252 -3.08 3.89 -0.73
N SER A 253 -4.02 4.71 -0.27
CA SER A 253 -5.01 4.34 0.77
C SER A 253 -6.38 3.94 0.23
N SER A 254 -6.51 3.77 -1.09
CA SER A 254 -7.77 3.41 -1.75
C SER A 254 -8.16 1.95 -1.46
N GLY A 255 -9.41 1.71 -1.08
CA GLY A 255 -9.96 0.36 -0.91
C GLY A 255 -10.60 0.12 0.45
N PRO A 256 -9.87 0.21 1.58
CA PRO A 256 -10.44 -0.10 2.88
C PRO A 256 -11.34 1.03 3.37
N SER A 257 -12.45 0.64 3.97
CA SER A 257 -13.28 1.51 4.81
C SER A 257 -12.53 2.06 6.02
N PHE A 258 -13.15 2.97 6.75
CA PHE A 258 -12.67 3.50 8.01
C PHE A 258 -13.66 3.13 9.12
N THR A 259 -13.29 2.19 9.97
CA THR A 259 -14.11 1.79 11.11
C THR A 259 -13.82 2.67 12.31
N TYR A 260 -14.86 3.20 12.95
CA TYR A 260 -14.79 3.97 14.18
C TYR A 260 -15.57 3.28 15.28
N SER A 261 -15.00 3.25 16.47
CA SER A 261 -15.61 2.66 17.66
C SER A 261 -15.87 3.75 18.68
N PHE A 262 -16.94 3.61 19.44
CA PHE A 262 -17.36 4.57 20.46
C PHE A 262 -18.22 3.84 21.52
N PRO A 263 -18.43 4.44 22.71
CA PRO A 263 -19.24 3.82 23.74
C PRO A 263 -20.65 3.49 23.23
N ALA A 264 -21.19 2.36 23.69
CA ALA A 264 -22.50 1.88 23.24
C ALA A 264 -23.57 2.98 23.36
N THR A 265 -24.11 3.38 22.21
CA THR A 265 -25.05 4.48 22.10
C THR A 265 -26.43 3.95 21.76
N THR A 266 -27.36 4.08 22.71
CA THR A 266 -28.77 3.74 22.51
C THR A 266 -29.52 4.92 21.89
N ALA A 267 -29.99 4.77 20.66
CA ALA A 267 -30.71 5.81 19.93
C ALA A 267 -31.53 5.28 18.76
N ARG A 268 -32.56 6.04 18.35
CA ARG A 268 -33.30 5.80 17.09
C ARG A 268 -32.74 6.59 15.93
N TYR A 269 -32.30 7.83 16.18
CA TYR A 269 -31.83 8.76 15.17
C TYR A 269 -30.33 8.98 15.31
N PHE A 270 -29.60 8.92 14.19
CA PHE A 270 -28.20 9.30 14.10
C PHE A 270 -28.04 10.41 13.07
N ARG A 271 -27.39 11.51 13.46
CA ARG A 271 -27.07 12.63 12.60
C ARG A 271 -25.57 12.69 12.35
N PHE A 272 -25.20 12.84 11.09
CA PHE A 272 -23.83 12.99 10.61
C PHE A 272 -23.67 14.38 10.04
N GLU A 273 -22.98 15.23 10.78
CA GLU A 273 -22.75 16.63 10.42
C GLU A 273 -21.35 16.76 9.84
N TRP A 274 -21.24 17.47 8.74
CA TRP A 274 -19.97 17.74 8.06
C TRP A 274 -19.78 19.24 7.87
N THR A 275 -18.54 19.70 8.03
CA THR A 275 -18.09 21.03 7.63
C THR A 275 -16.63 20.95 7.15
N PRO A 276 -16.24 21.70 6.11
CA PRO A 276 -14.83 21.78 5.70
C PRO A 276 -13.97 22.55 6.73
N VAL A 277 -14.58 23.34 7.62
CA VAL A 277 -13.88 24.11 8.65
C VAL A 277 -13.07 23.17 9.56
N GLY A 278 -11.82 23.55 9.85
CA GLY A 278 -10.89 22.76 10.66
C GLY A 278 -10.28 21.56 9.93
N THR A 279 -10.31 21.53 8.59
CA THR A 279 -9.54 20.55 7.80
C THR A 279 -8.05 20.85 7.95
N GLU A 280 -7.28 19.86 8.38
CA GLU A 280 -5.81 19.93 8.38
C GLU A 280 -5.29 20.01 6.93
N PRO A 281 -4.30 20.85 6.63
CA PRO A 281 -3.64 20.86 5.33
C PRO A 281 -3.05 19.50 4.96
N GLY A 282 -2.98 19.19 3.66
CA GLY A 282 -2.40 17.95 3.18
C GLY A 282 -0.89 17.84 3.43
N SER A 283 -0.47 16.65 3.79
CA SER A 283 0.92 16.19 3.95
C SER A 283 1.04 14.76 3.40
N GLU A 284 2.24 14.18 3.35
CA GLU A 284 2.45 12.80 2.86
C GLU A 284 1.68 11.74 3.69
N ASP A 285 1.54 11.97 5.00
CA ASP A 285 0.81 11.10 5.92
C ASP A 285 -0.66 11.54 6.16
N LEU A 286 -1.13 12.52 5.39
CA LEU A 286 -2.53 12.89 5.28
C LEU A 286 -2.86 13.23 3.81
N ASP A 287 -2.38 12.39 2.90
CA ASP A 287 -2.36 12.67 1.47
C ASP A 287 -3.72 13.10 0.88
N PRO A 288 -4.85 12.46 1.25
CA PRO A 288 -6.15 12.86 0.71
C PRO A 288 -6.58 14.30 1.07
N ALA A 289 -5.94 14.95 2.06
CA ALA A 289 -6.19 16.34 2.44
C ALA A 289 -5.45 17.36 1.54
N LYS A 290 -4.56 16.92 0.64
CA LYS A 290 -3.96 17.79 -0.40
C LYS A 290 -5.01 18.28 -1.41
N TRP A 291 -6.12 17.55 -1.55
CA TRP A 291 -7.17 17.82 -2.52
C TRP A 291 -8.28 18.71 -1.96
N LYS A 292 -9.09 19.29 -2.86
CA LYS A 292 -10.20 20.19 -2.48
C LYS A 292 -11.07 19.60 -1.36
N PRO A 293 -11.41 20.38 -0.32
CA PRO A 293 -12.15 19.91 0.85
C PRO A 293 -13.65 19.77 0.56
N VAL A 294 -13.99 18.83 -0.31
CA VAL A 294 -15.38 18.47 -0.64
C VAL A 294 -15.71 17.11 -0.04
N LEU A 295 -16.92 16.96 0.50
CA LEU A 295 -17.42 15.67 0.97
C LEU A 295 -17.68 14.75 -0.23
N LYS A 296 -17.11 13.55 -0.20
CA LYS A 296 -17.41 12.45 -1.15
C LYS A 296 -17.61 11.15 -0.38
N LEU A 297 -18.83 10.95 0.09
CA LEU A 297 -19.21 9.82 0.93
C LEU A 297 -19.98 8.79 0.10
N LYS A 298 -19.42 7.59 -0.08
CA LYS A 298 -20.15 6.51 -0.74
C LYS A 298 -21.21 5.94 0.21
N ASP A 299 -20.83 5.64 1.45
CA ASP A 299 -21.73 5.02 2.41
C ASP A 299 -21.29 5.15 3.86
N ILE A 300 -22.22 4.97 4.79
CA ILE A 300 -21.96 4.73 6.21
C ILE A 300 -22.74 3.51 6.66
N ILE A 301 -22.06 2.60 7.35
CA ILE A 301 -22.66 1.42 7.96
C ILE A 301 -22.59 1.57 9.47
N LEU A 302 -23.72 1.77 10.12
CA LEU A 302 -23.82 1.67 11.59
C LEU A 302 -23.92 0.20 11.99
N SER A 303 -23.33 -0.16 13.13
CA SER A 303 -23.31 -1.53 13.60
C SER A 303 -23.49 -1.64 15.11
N ASN A 304 -24.23 -2.67 15.53
CA ASN A 304 -24.30 -3.06 16.94
C ASN A 304 -23.09 -3.91 17.40
N GLU A 305 -22.24 -4.34 16.47
CA GLU A 305 -21.03 -5.10 16.80
C GLU A 305 -19.95 -4.20 17.42
N PRO A 306 -19.32 -4.63 18.53
CA PRO A 306 -18.08 -4.01 18.97
C PRO A 306 -16.98 -4.30 17.95
N LYS A 307 -16.23 -3.26 17.57
CA LYS A 307 -15.08 -3.36 16.66
C LYS A 307 -13.88 -2.66 17.27
N ILE A 308 -12.69 -3.07 16.88
CA ILE A 308 -11.48 -2.28 17.12
C ILE A 308 -11.51 -1.04 16.23
N ASN A 309 -11.22 0.14 16.80
CA ASN A 309 -11.18 1.40 16.05
C ASN A 309 -10.08 1.32 14.98
N GLN A 310 -10.39 1.67 13.73
CA GLN A 310 -9.45 1.71 12.60
C GLN A 310 -8.67 0.40 12.40
N TRP A 311 -9.32 -0.74 12.63
CA TRP A 311 -8.70 -2.06 12.59
C TRP A 311 -8.10 -2.40 11.22
N GLU A 312 -8.63 -1.83 10.13
CA GLU A 312 -8.13 -2.04 8.77
C GLU A 312 -6.63 -1.69 8.66
N GLY A 313 -6.22 -0.54 9.21
CA GLY A 313 -4.81 -0.17 9.28
C GLY A 313 -4.03 -0.96 10.31
N LYS A 314 -4.65 -1.26 11.45
CA LYS A 314 -3.97 -1.95 12.57
C LYS A 314 -3.63 -3.41 12.26
N THR A 315 -4.35 -4.04 11.33
CA THR A 315 -4.03 -5.39 10.82
C THR A 315 -2.92 -5.38 9.76
N GLY A 316 -2.44 -4.20 9.35
CA GLY A 316 -1.46 -4.05 8.28
C GLY A 316 -2.04 -4.19 6.87
N ALA A 317 -3.37 -4.14 6.70
CA ALA A 317 -4.01 -4.20 5.38
C ALA A 317 -3.98 -2.85 4.63
N SER A 318 -3.51 -1.79 5.27
CA SER A 318 -3.27 -0.46 4.70
C SER A 318 -2.30 0.30 5.62
N TRP A 319 -1.42 1.12 5.05
CA TRP A 319 -0.56 2.01 5.83
C TRP A 319 -1.40 3.11 6.46
N ARG A 320 -1.70 2.96 7.77
CA ARG A 320 -2.45 3.95 8.53
C ARG A 320 -2.01 4.02 9.97
N ILE A 321 -2.16 5.20 10.57
CA ILE A 321 -1.93 5.42 12.00
C ILE A 321 -3.18 6.03 12.62
N ALA A 322 -3.65 5.42 13.70
CA ALA A 322 -4.81 5.88 14.46
C ALA A 322 -4.65 5.55 15.93
N SER A 323 -5.35 6.30 16.79
CA SER A 323 -5.36 6.08 18.23
C SER A 323 -5.80 4.66 18.59
N SER A 324 -5.21 4.12 19.65
CA SER A 324 -5.63 2.85 20.25
C SER A 324 -7.09 2.93 20.72
N THR A 325 -7.80 1.81 20.59
CA THR A 325 -9.17 1.66 21.10
C THR A 325 -9.13 1.65 22.62
N SER A 326 -9.98 2.45 23.26
CA SER A 326 -10.06 2.49 24.72
C SER A 326 -10.99 1.39 25.27
N SER A 327 -10.88 1.11 26.57
CA SER A 327 -11.84 0.25 27.28
C SER A 327 -13.24 0.87 27.38
N ASP A 328 -13.36 2.19 27.22
CA ASP A 328 -14.66 2.88 27.22
C ASP A 328 -15.40 2.64 25.90
N ASP A 329 -14.67 2.66 24.77
CA ASP A 329 -15.21 2.34 23.45
C ASP A 329 -15.55 0.84 23.35
N VAL A 330 -14.64 -0.01 23.85
CA VAL A 330 -14.78 -1.47 23.81
C VAL A 330 -14.44 -2.08 25.18
N PRO A 331 -15.44 -2.19 26.07
CA PRO A 331 -15.28 -2.87 27.36
C PRO A 331 -14.95 -4.35 27.21
N ASP A 332 -14.25 -4.93 28.18
CA ASP A 332 -13.83 -6.34 28.19
C ASP A 332 -15.01 -7.32 28.04
N GLN A 333 -16.19 -7.00 28.60
CA GLN A 333 -17.38 -7.84 28.43
C GLN A 333 -17.85 -7.96 26.96
N ASN A 334 -17.47 -7.01 26.11
CA ASN A 334 -17.78 -6.99 24.68
C ASN A 334 -16.67 -7.64 23.84
N CYS A 335 -15.57 -8.09 24.46
CA CYS A 335 -14.49 -8.80 23.80
C CYS A 335 -14.75 -10.31 23.78
N VAL A 336 -14.32 -10.99 22.71
CA VAL A 336 -14.37 -12.45 22.62
C VAL A 336 -13.27 -13.04 23.49
N ARG A 337 -13.63 -13.97 24.37
CA ARG A 337 -12.66 -14.71 25.19
C ARG A 337 -12.13 -15.90 24.42
N LEU A 338 -10.85 -16.22 24.60
CA LEU A 338 -10.24 -17.37 23.94
C LEU A 338 -10.92 -18.69 24.32
N GLU A 339 -11.36 -18.80 25.57
CA GLU A 339 -12.08 -19.96 26.10
C GLU A 339 -13.48 -20.17 25.48
N ASP A 340 -14.06 -19.13 24.86
CA ASP A 340 -15.35 -19.22 24.17
C ASP A 340 -15.19 -19.72 22.72
N MET A 341 -13.98 -19.74 22.15
CA MET A 341 -13.74 -20.06 20.74
C MET A 341 -13.53 -21.55 20.50
N ILE A 342 -14.17 -22.07 19.44
CA ILE A 342 -14.05 -23.48 19.02
C ILE A 342 -13.41 -23.55 17.64
N ARG A 343 -12.31 -24.29 17.51
CA ARG A 343 -11.67 -24.53 16.21
C ARG A 343 -12.43 -25.60 15.44
N LEU A 344 -12.80 -25.28 14.20
CA LEU A 344 -13.47 -26.20 13.27
C LEU A 344 -12.46 -26.85 12.33
N ARG A 345 -12.70 -28.12 12.00
CA ARG A 345 -12.00 -28.86 10.94
C ARG A 345 -12.84 -28.84 9.68
N LEU A 346 -12.22 -28.44 8.58
CA LEU A 346 -12.83 -28.46 7.26
C LEU A 346 -12.25 -29.61 6.42
N GLN A 347 -13.06 -30.15 5.52
CA GLN A 347 -12.64 -30.97 4.39
C GLN A 347 -13.20 -30.31 3.13
N GLY A 348 -12.32 -29.67 2.35
CA GLY A 348 -12.75 -28.68 1.37
C GLY A 348 -13.55 -27.58 2.05
N ASP A 349 -14.74 -27.29 1.55
CA ASP A 349 -15.62 -26.25 2.10
C ASP A 349 -16.56 -26.78 3.21
N LYS A 350 -16.51 -28.07 3.54
CA LYS A 350 -17.45 -28.72 4.48
C LYS A 350 -16.88 -28.83 5.89
N VAL A 351 -17.68 -28.46 6.89
CA VAL A 351 -17.36 -28.68 8.32
C VAL A 351 -17.52 -30.16 8.65
N ILE A 352 -16.42 -30.82 9.06
CA ILE A 352 -16.42 -32.26 9.36
C ILE A 352 -16.36 -32.56 10.86
N SER A 353 -15.63 -31.76 11.63
CA SER A 353 -15.49 -31.96 13.08
C SER A 353 -15.00 -30.69 13.79
N MET A 354 -14.88 -30.76 15.11
CA MET A 354 -14.24 -29.75 15.96
C MET A 354 -12.86 -30.30 16.39
N ILE A 355 -11.83 -29.46 16.42
CA ILE A 355 -10.42 -29.90 16.62
C ILE A 355 -10.02 -29.95 18.10
N ASN A 356 -10.72 -29.28 19.01
CA ASN A 356 -10.43 -29.38 20.46
C ASN A 356 -11.68 -29.26 21.33
N SER A 357 -11.69 -30.08 22.39
CA SER A 357 -12.62 -30.06 23.52
C SER A 357 -12.10 -29.13 24.61
N VAL A 358 -12.54 -27.87 24.66
CA VAL A 358 -12.66 -27.22 25.97
C VAL A 358 -13.94 -27.76 26.57
N SER A 359 -13.78 -28.61 27.58
CA SER A 359 -14.76 -29.48 28.23
C SER A 359 -15.90 -28.76 28.97
N LYS A 360 -16.38 -27.60 28.50
CA LYS A 360 -17.41 -26.79 29.18
C LYS A 360 -18.51 -26.19 28.30
N HIS A 361 -18.64 -26.58 27.04
CA HIS A 361 -19.61 -25.95 26.15
C HIS A 361 -20.96 -26.66 26.11
N SER A 362 -21.76 -26.49 27.18
CA SER A 362 -23.17 -26.92 27.23
C SER A 362 -24.03 -26.31 26.11
N PHE A 363 -23.64 -25.15 25.56
CA PHE A 363 -24.37 -24.46 24.49
C PHE A 363 -24.44 -25.26 23.17
N LEU A 364 -23.46 -26.12 22.88
CA LEU A 364 -23.53 -27.00 21.70
C LEU A 364 -24.61 -28.08 21.84
N LYS A 365 -24.97 -28.44 23.08
CA LYS A 365 -26.00 -29.45 23.38
C LYS A 365 -27.41 -28.87 23.42
N ASN A 366 -27.55 -27.62 23.83
CA ASN A 366 -28.86 -26.99 24.09
C ASN A 366 -29.43 -26.20 22.90
N GLY A 367 -28.74 -26.18 21.75
CA GLY A 367 -29.07 -25.29 20.64
C GLY A 367 -28.71 -23.83 20.94
N GLY A 368 -28.37 -23.07 19.89
CA GLY A 368 -28.01 -21.66 20.00
C GLY A 368 -27.33 -21.15 18.74
N LYS A 369 -27.32 -19.82 18.54
CA LYS A 369 -26.66 -19.21 17.39
C LYS A 369 -25.15 -19.16 17.61
N ILE A 370 -24.39 -19.57 16.60
CA ILE A 370 -22.92 -19.51 16.56
C ILE A 370 -22.48 -18.69 15.35
N ARG A 371 -21.48 -17.84 15.54
CA ARG A 371 -20.78 -17.13 14.46
C ARG A 371 -19.60 -17.98 14.01
N ILE A 372 -19.53 -18.28 12.73
CA ILE A 372 -18.45 -19.02 12.08
C ILE A 372 -17.62 -18.03 11.26
N LEU A 373 -16.33 -17.96 11.59
CA LEU A 373 -15.33 -17.17 10.88
C LEU A 373 -14.35 -18.11 10.20
N ARG A 374 -14.39 -18.16 8.87
CA ARG A 374 -13.44 -18.92 8.05
C ARG A 374 -12.39 -17.96 7.51
N PHE A 375 -11.16 -18.06 8.01
CA PHE A 375 -10.03 -17.27 7.57
C PHE A 375 -9.17 -18.07 6.59
N GLY A 376 -8.74 -17.38 5.55
CA GLY A 376 -7.71 -17.83 4.64
C GLY A 376 -6.86 -16.67 4.16
N HIS A 377 -6.04 -16.91 3.14
CA HIS A 377 -5.32 -15.85 2.44
C HIS A 377 -5.40 -16.03 0.92
N THR A 378 -5.15 -14.93 0.23
CA THR A 378 -5.04 -14.85 -1.23
C THR A 378 -4.10 -13.72 -1.62
N SER A 379 -3.76 -13.64 -2.91
CA SER A 379 -2.94 -12.55 -3.46
C SER A 379 -3.63 -11.19 -3.26
N THR A 380 -2.84 -10.15 -3.01
CA THR A 380 -3.30 -8.75 -3.02
C THR A 380 -3.72 -8.29 -4.42
N GLY A 381 -3.22 -8.96 -5.46
CA GLY A 381 -3.45 -8.61 -6.86
C GLY A 381 -2.59 -7.45 -7.38
N GLN A 382 -1.64 -6.97 -6.58
CA GLN A 382 -0.76 -5.86 -6.95
C GLN A 382 0.23 -6.31 -8.03
N MET A 383 0.56 -5.38 -8.92
CA MET A 383 1.44 -5.61 -10.07
C MET A 383 2.39 -4.44 -10.23
N ASN A 384 3.51 -4.67 -10.92
CA ASN A 384 4.36 -3.62 -11.44
C ASN A 384 3.66 -2.89 -12.61
N ALA A 385 2.69 -2.04 -12.28
CA ALA A 385 1.65 -1.57 -13.22
C ALA A 385 2.18 -0.74 -14.39
N THR A 386 3.39 -0.18 -14.27
CA THR A 386 4.04 0.66 -15.28
C THR A 386 5.03 -0.08 -16.16
N ALA A 387 5.17 -1.39 -15.95
CA ALA A 387 5.91 -2.28 -16.84
C ALA A 387 5.24 -2.44 -18.22
N GLY A 388 6.04 -2.85 -19.19
CA GLY A 388 5.59 -3.28 -20.51
C GLY A 388 5.58 -4.81 -20.61
N GLY A 389 6.53 -5.35 -21.35
CA GLY A 389 6.63 -6.79 -21.65
C GLY A 389 6.81 -7.72 -20.44
N ALA A 390 7.28 -7.20 -19.29
CA ALA A 390 7.45 -8.00 -18.07
C ALA A 390 6.52 -7.54 -16.92
N LYS A 391 5.31 -7.09 -17.26
CA LYS A 391 4.25 -6.83 -16.29
C LYS A 391 3.70 -8.12 -15.68
N GLY A 392 3.53 -8.17 -14.36
CA GLY A 392 2.89 -9.26 -13.65
C GLY A 392 2.76 -9.00 -12.15
N LEU A 393 2.42 -10.03 -11.39
CA LEU A 393 2.18 -9.90 -9.95
C LEU A 393 3.46 -9.54 -9.19
N GLU A 394 3.30 -8.74 -8.15
CA GLU A 394 4.31 -8.39 -7.16
C GLU A 394 4.70 -9.59 -6.29
N VAL A 395 6.00 -9.87 -6.11
CA VAL A 395 6.43 -10.99 -5.25
C VAL A 395 6.02 -10.82 -3.79
N ASP A 396 5.74 -11.94 -3.13
CA ASP A 396 5.61 -12.05 -1.68
C ASP A 396 6.89 -11.51 -1.01
N LYS A 397 6.77 -10.38 -0.30
CA LYS A 397 7.89 -9.70 0.35
C LYS A 397 8.42 -10.47 1.56
N PHE A 398 7.69 -11.49 2.03
CA PHE A 398 8.06 -12.37 3.14
C PHE A 398 8.57 -13.74 2.68
N ASN A 399 8.60 -14.01 1.37
CA ASN A 399 9.12 -15.25 0.81
C ASN A 399 10.46 -15.04 0.08
N GLY A 400 11.54 -15.59 0.64
CA GLY A 400 12.88 -15.45 0.08
C GLY A 400 13.04 -16.09 -1.30
N GLU A 401 12.36 -17.21 -1.57
CA GLU A 401 12.42 -17.90 -2.87
C GLU A 401 11.72 -17.09 -3.97
N ALA A 402 10.60 -16.44 -3.64
CA ALA A 402 9.92 -15.54 -4.56
C ALA A 402 10.82 -14.34 -4.93
N VAL A 403 11.50 -13.75 -3.94
CA VAL A 403 12.47 -12.66 -4.19
C VAL A 403 13.66 -13.14 -5.03
N ASP A 404 14.19 -14.34 -4.75
CA ASP A 404 15.26 -14.94 -5.55
C ASP A 404 14.80 -15.17 -7.00
N LYS A 405 13.56 -15.64 -7.19
CA LYS A 405 12.94 -15.81 -8.51
C LYS A 405 12.83 -14.47 -9.27
N GLN A 406 12.44 -13.38 -8.60
CA GLN A 406 12.35 -12.06 -9.21
C GLN A 406 13.71 -11.58 -9.73
N VAL A 407 14.75 -11.62 -8.88
CA VAL A 407 16.11 -11.20 -9.25
C VAL A 407 16.63 -12.02 -10.43
N ASN A 408 16.42 -13.35 -10.42
CA ASN A 408 16.89 -14.24 -11.47
C ASN A 408 16.17 -14.03 -12.82
N ASN A 409 14.90 -13.66 -12.80
CA ASN A 409 14.11 -13.50 -14.03
C ASN A 409 14.18 -12.10 -14.64
N TRP A 410 14.67 -11.11 -13.90
CA TRP A 410 14.88 -9.76 -14.42
C TRP A 410 16.35 -9.33 -14.35
N TYR A 411 16.82 -8.89 -13.18
CA TYR A 411 18.14 -8.26 -13.02
C TYR A 411 19.30 -9.15 -13.50
N ARG A 412 19.28 -10.44 -13.17
CA ARG A 412 20.31 -11.39 -13.61
C ARG A 412 20.40 -11.48 -15.13
N LYS A 413 19.28 -11.37 -15.86
CA LYS A 413 19.28 -11.46 -17.33
C LYS A 413 20.11 -10.34 -17.97
N PHE A 414 20.17 -9.16 -17.35
CA PHE A 414 21.06 -8.08 -17.76
C PHE A 414 22.53 -8.45 -17.48
N LEU A 415 22.83 -9.08 -16.34
CA LEU A 415 24.19 -9.49 -16.01
C LEU A 415 24.74 -10.58 -16.93
N ASP A 416 23.88 -11.41 -17.51
CA ASP A 416 24.24 -12.46 -18.46
C ASP A 416 24.50 -11.92 -19.89
N ARG A 417 24.37 -10.60 -20.13
CA ARG A 417 24.62 -9.97 -21.43
C ARG A 417 26.11 -9.65 -21.67
N PRO A 418 26.57 -9.57 -22.94
CA PRO A 418 27.88 -9.01 -23.28
C PRO A 418 28.06 -7.58 -22.74
N HIS A 419 29.29 -7.21 -22.39
CA HIS A 419 29.63 -5.90 -21.81
C HIS A 419 28.88 -5.55 -20.49
N SER A 420 28.24 -6.51 -19.82
CA SER A 420 27.52 -6.28 -18.56
C SER A 420 28.40 -5.84 -17.37
N SER A 421 29.73 -5.77 -17.56
CA SER A 421 30.67 -5.14 -16.63
C SER A 421 30.30 -3.69 -16.33
N VAL A 422 29.60 -2.99 -17.22
CA VAL A 422 29.12 -1.61 -17.00
C VAL A 422 28.00 -1.53 -15.97
N VAL A 423 27.23 -2.60 -15.75
CA VAL A 423 26.19 -2.65 -14.73
C VAL A 423 26.85 -2.71 -13.36
N LYS A 424 26.77 -1.64 -12.57
CA LYS A 424 27.39 -1.54 -11.24
C LYS A 424 26.38 -1.51 -10.10
N TYR A 425 25.11 -1.21 -10.41
CA TYR A 425 24.08 -0.94 -9.41
C TYR A 425 22.85 -1.83 -9.60
N LEU A 426 22.28 -2.29 -8.48
CA LEU A 426 20.94 -2.85 -8.36
C LEU A 426 20.08 -1.81 -7.63
N HIS A 427 19.02 -1.36 -8.26
CA HIS A 427 18.14 -0.34 -7.70
C HIS A 427 16.78 -0.93 -7.32
N VAL A 428 16.24 -0.45 -6.20
CA VAL A 428 14.86 -0.68 -5.76
C VAL A 428 14.26 0.71 -5.51
N ASP A 429 13.27 1.05 -6.30
CA ASP A 429 12.60 2.34 -6.31
C ASP A 429 11.67 2.52 -5.09
N SER A 430 10.94 3.65 -5.06
CA SER A 430 9.92 3.92 -4.05
C SER A 430 8.75 2.93 -4.14
N TRP A 431 8.18 2.56 -3.00
CA TRP A 431 7.22 1.45 -2.96
C TRP A 431 5.82 1.85 -3.43
N GLU A 432 5.32 1.23 -4.50
CA GLU A 432 3.95 1.42 -5.01
C GLU A 432 3.10 0.14 -5.06
N CYS A 433 3.46 -0.88 -4.26
CA CYS A 433 2.80 -2.19 -4.29
C CYS A 433 1.77 -2.41 -3.16
N GLY A 434 1.30 -1.35 -2.49
CA GLY A 434 0.41 -1.43 -1.34
C GLY A 434 1.04 -2.16 -0.15
N THR A 435 0.22 -2.84 0.65
CA THR A 435 0.65 -3.55 1.87
C THR A 435 0.46 -5.05 1.77
N GLN A 436 1.21 -5.79 2.60
CA GLN A 436 1.06 -7.22 2.82
C GLN A 436 0.93 -7.51 4.31
N ASN A 437 -0.03 -8.34 4.73
CA ASN A 437 -0.22 -8.73 6.13
C ASN A 437 -0.21 -10.24 6.37
N TRP A 438 0.16 -11.03 5.37
CA TRP A 438 0.30 -12.47 5.48
C TRP A 438 1.41 -13.01 4.57
N GLY A 439 1.81 -14.27 4.77
CA GLY A 439 2.77 -15.02 3.95
C GLY A 439 2.86 -16.46 4.47
N THR A 440 3.48 -17.38 3.73
CA THR A 440 3.46 -18.83 4.02
C THR A 440 3.87 -19.17 5.46
N ASP A 441 4.94 -18.56 5.98
CA ASP A 441 5.48 -18.85 7.32
C ASP A 441 5.11 -17.81 8.39
N PHE A 442 4.08 -16.98 8.13
CA PHE A 442 3.77 -15.83 8.99
C PHE A 442 3.43 -16.23 10.43
N LEU A 443 2.68 -17.32 10.63
CA LEU A 443 2.33 -17.82 11.97
C LEU A 443 3.58 -18.24 12.77
N GLN A 444 4.50 -18.95 12.13
CA GLN A 444 5.74 -19.40 12.76
C GLN A 444 6.67 -18.21 13.06
N ALA A 445 6.80 -17.28 12.11
CA ALA A 445 7.58 -16.06 12.28
C ALA A 445 7.03 -15.22 13.44
N PHE A 446 5.71 -15.03 13.51
CA PHE A 446 5.06 -14.32 14.60
C PHE A 446 5.36 -14.98 15.94
N GLN A 447 5.13 -16.30 16.05
CA GLN A 447 5.34 -17.02 17.32
C GLN A 447 6.80 -16.92 17.79
N THR A 448 7.75 -17.12 16.87
CA THR A 448 9.19 -17.06 17.16
C THR A 448 9.60 -15.68 17.67
N ARG A 449 9.03 -14.61 17.10
CA ARG A 449 9.49 -13.23 17.35
C ARG A 449 8.72 -12.51 18.44
N ARG A 450 7.47 -12.91 18.71
CA ARG A 450 6.56 -12.26 19.66
C ARG A 450 6.32 -13.10 20.92
N GLY A 451 6.71 -14.38 20.91
CA GLY A 451 6.67 -15.27 22.07
C GLY A 451 5.32 -15.91 22.37
N TYR A 452 4.33 -15.80 21.47
CA TYR A 452 3.02 -16.45 21.60
C TYR A 452 2.36 -16.70 20.23
N GLY A 453 1.39 -17.62 20.16
CA GLY A 453 0.72 -17.97 18.91
C GLY A 453 -0.33 -16.95 18.46
N LEU A 454 -0.32 -16.59 17.16
CA LEU A 454 -1.29 -15.68 16.55
C LEU A 454 -2.63 -16.36 16.20
N LEU A 455 -2.64 -17.67 15.97
CA LEU A 455 -3.80 -18.40 15.43
C LEU A 455 -5.13 -18.14 16.19
N PRO A 456 -5.18 -18.10 17.54
CA PRO A 456 -6.42 -17.82 18.28
C PRO A 456 -6.92 -16.38 18.13
N TYR A 457 -6.06 -15.46 17.67
CA TYR A 457 -6.34 -14.04 17.54
C TYR A 457 -6.71 -13.63 16.10
N LEU A 458 -6.87 -14.58 15.17
CA LEU A 458 -7.31 -14.29 13.80
C LEU A 458 -8.59 -13.44 13.68
N PRO A 459 -9.59 -13.50 14.59
CA PRO A 459 -10.72 -12.58 14.56
C PRO A 459 -10.36 -11.08 14.54
N LEU A 460 -9.17 -10.70 15.01
CA LEU A 460 -8.66 -9.33 14.90
C LEU A 460 -8.51 -8.86 13.45
N TYR A 461 -8.24 -9.78 12.50
CA TYR A 461 -8.23 -9.46 11.07
C TYR A 461 -9.59 -9.06 10.52
N ALA A 462 -10.68 -9.35 11.25
CA ALA A 462 -12.04 -8.90 10.95
C ALA A 462 -12.51 -7.76 11.89
N GLY A 463 -11.58 -7.16 12.63
CA GLY A 463 -11.83 -6.10 13.61
C GLY A 463 -12.56 -6.55 14.88
N ILE A 464 -12.67 -7.86 15.13
CA ILE A 464 -13.39 -8.39 16.30
C ILE A 464 -12.48 -8.31 17.53
N PRO A 465 -12.87 -7.59 18.60
CA PRO A 465 -12.02 -7.42 19.79
C PRO A 465 -11.88 -8.72 20.58
N MET A 466 -10.67 -9.00 21.04
CA MET A 466 -10.24 -10.25 21.69
C MET A 466 -9.68 -9.98 23.08
N VAL A 467 -10.19 -10.69 24.09
CA VAL A 467 -9.80 -10.61 25.51
C VAL A 467 -10.09 -9.24 26.15
N SER A 468 -9.45 -8.17 25.69
CA SER A 468 -9.66 -6.77 26.07
C SER A 468 -9.28 -5.86 24.89
N ALA A 469 -9.66 -4.57 24.95
CA ALA A 469 -9.21 -3.58 23.97
C ALA A 469 -7.68 -3.48 23.94
N GLU A 470 -7.04 -3.41 25.12
CA GLU A 470 -5.58 -3.36 25.26
C GLU A 470 -4.90 -4.60 24.65
N ARG A 471 -5.39 -5.81 24.95
CA ARG A 471 -4.81 -7.04 24.41
C ARG A 471 -4.95 -7.11 22.89
N SER A 472 -6.08 -6.67 22.36
CA SER A 472 -6.34 -6.59 20.91
C SER A 472 -5.36 -5.66 20.23
N GLU A 473 -5.19 -4.44 20.74
CA GLU A 473 -4.26 -3.44 20.22
C GLU A 473 -2.80 -3.92 20.29
N LYS A 474 -2.42 -4.58 21.38
CA LYS A 474 -1.09 -5.19 21.52
C LYS A 474 -0.84 -6.23 20.43
N VAL A 475 -1.78 -7.16 20.22
CA VAL A 475 -1.62 -8.21 19.21
C VAL A 475 -1.56 -7.61 17.79
N LEU A 476 -2.40 -6.62 17.50
CA LEU A 476 -2.37 -5.90 16.22
C LEU A 476 -1.05 -5.16 16.00
N LYS A 477 -0.48 -4.54 17.04
CA LYS A 477 0.86 -3.97 16.99
C LYS A 477 1.92 -5.05 16.71
N ASP A 478 1.84 -6.19 17.39
CA ASP A 478 2.77 -7.31 17.20
C ASP A 478 2.67 -7.92 15.77
N ILE A 479 1.49 -7.86 15.13
CA ILE A 479 1.32 -8.21 13.71
C ILE A 479 2.12 -7.25 12.84
N ARG A 480 1.96 -5.93 13.02
CA ARG A 480 2.69 -4.91 12.23
C ARG A 480 4.20 -4.97 12.48
N LEU A 481 4.64 -5.22 13.71
CA LEU A 481 6.06 -5.45 14.01
C LEU A 481 6.60 -6.71 13.32
N THR A 482 5.78 -7.76 13.17
CA THR A 482 6.17 -8.98 12.45
C THR A 482 6.26 -8.73 10.94
N VAL A 483 5.35 -7.94 10.37
CA VAL A 483 5.43 -7.46 8.98
C VAL A 483 6.74 -6.69 8.75
N ASN A 484 7.05 -5.70 9.60
CA ASN A 484 8.29 -4.93 9.53
C ASN A 484 9.54 -5.83 9.58
N ASP A 485 9.54 -6.77 10.53
CA ASP A 485 10.61 -7.75 10.71
C ASP A 485 10.85 -8.64 9.49
N LEU A 486 9.77 -9.03 8.80
CA LEU A 486 9.83 -9.93 7.66
C LEU A 486 10.27 -9.18 6.39
N VAL A 487 9.71 -8.02 6.09
CA VAL A 487 10.12 -7.23 4.91
C VAL A 487 11.61 -6.87 4.97
N ASN A 488 12.11 -6.51 6.16
CA ASN A 488 13.53 -6.21 6.38
C ASN A 488 14.42 -7.47 6.28
N LYS A 489 14.11 -8.54 7.03
CA LYS A 489 14.99 -9.72 7.10
C LYS A 489 14.84 -10.69 5.93
N VAL A 490 13.79 -10.56 5.13
CA VAL A 490 13.56 -11.34 3.91
C VAL A 490 13.86 -10.49 2.69
N PHE A 491 12.97 -9.59 2.27
CA PHE A 491 13.10 -8.84 1.02
C PHE A 491 14.41 -8.05 0.96
N PHE A 492 14.60 -7.04 1.82
CA PHE A 492 15.75 -6.15 1.70
C PHE A 492 17.08 -6.84 1.98
N ARG A 493 17.13 -7.73 2.98
CA ARG A 493 18.32 -8.55 3.23
C ARG A 493 18.68 -9.43 2.03
N ARG A 494 17.68 -9.97 1.33
CA ARG A 494 17.91 -10.83 0.15
C ARG A 494 18.35 -10.03 -1.07
N VAL A 495 17.75 -8.86 -1.32
CA VAL A 495 18.21 -7.91 -2.35
C VAL A 495 19.68 -7.53 -2.10
N LYS A 496 20.04 -7.20 -0.86
CA LYS A 496 21.43 -6.92 -0.47
C LYS A 496 22.35 -8.12 -0.71
N TYR A 497 21.91 -9.32 -0.36
CA TYR A 497 22.65 -10.55 -0.64
C TYR A 497 22.96 -10.70 -2.15
N TRP A 498 21.97 -10.47 -3.03
CA TRP A 498 22.19 -10.56 -4.48
C TRP A 498 23.13 -9.48 -5.00
N GLY A 499 22.99 -8.24 -4.52
CA GLY A 499 23.95 -7.17 -4.82
C GLY A 499 25.38 -7.60 -4.48
N MET A 500 25.61 -8.10 -3.25
CA MET A 500 26.92 -8.61 -2.85
C MET A 500 27.39 -9.80 -3.69
N ARG A 501 26.49 -10.76 -3.97
CA ARG A 501 26.78 -11.98 -4.74
C ARG A 501 27.26 -11.67 -6.16
N TYR A 502 26.78 -10.58 -6.74
CA TYR A 502 27.15 -10.10 -8.07
C TYR A 502 28.18 -8.95 -8.06
N GLY A 503 28.68 -8.54 -6.89
CA GLY A 503 29.62 -7.44 -6.76
C GLY A 503 29.04 -6.08 -7.18
N LYS A 504 27.74 -5.86 -6.92
CA LYS A 504 26.98 -4.65 -7.27
C LYS A 504 26.61 -3.88 -6.00
N LYS A 505 26.58 -2.55 -6.10
CA LYS A 505 26.03 -1.69 -5.04
C LYS A 505 24.52 -1.71 -5.10
N VAL A 506 23.88 -1.62 -3.95
CA VAL A 506 22.42 -1.61 -3.84
C VAL A 506 21.94 -0.24 -3.39
N SER A 507 21.03 0.36 -4.15
CA SER A 507 20.33 1.59 -3.77
C SER A 507 18.86 1.30 -3.51
N HIS A 508 18.29 1.91 -2.47
CA HIS A 508 16.88 1.81 -2.12
C HIS A 508 16.30 3.21 -1.96
N GLU A 509 15.06 3.42 -2.39
CA GLU A 509 14.22 4.55 -2.00
C GLU A 509 13.27 4.19 -0.85
N SER A 510 12.27 5.04 -0.59
CA SER A 510 11.38 4.92 0.56
C SER A 510 10.41 3.74 0.45
N ILE A 511 10.15 3.10 1.59
CA ILE A 511 9.08 2.10 1.77
C ILE A 511 7.78 2.74 2.29
N ALA A 512 7.89 3.89 2.95
CA ALA A 512 6.77 4.69 3.41
C ALA A 512 6.24 5.57 2.26
N PRO A 513 5.02 6.11 2.33
CA PRO A 513 3.94 5.79 3.27
C PRO A 513 2.96 4.74 2.69
N THR A 514 3.43 3.78 1.90
CA THR A 514 2.56 2.78 1.23
C THR A 514 2.58 1.41 1.90
N PHE A 515 3.74 0.94 2.36
CA PHE A 515 3.89 -0.37 3.00
C PHE A 515 4.10 -0.24 4.52
N VAL A 516 3.48 -1.12 5.31
CA VAL A 516 3.49 -1.07 6.78
C VAL A 516 4.85 -1.52 7.33
N ALA A 517 5.77 -0.58 7.52
CA ALA A 517 7.10 -0.83 8.07
C ALA A 517 7.62 0.40 8.85
N ASP A 518 8.73 0.21 9.56
CA ASP A 518 9.61 1.31 9.95
C ASP A 518 10.26 1.87 8.67
N GLY A 519 10.03 3.16 8.40
CA GLY A 519 10.51 3.84 7.19
C GLY A 519 12.04 3.95 7.09
N LEU A 520 12.77 3.73 8.19
CA LEU A 520 14.23 3.85 8.20
C LEU A 520 14.94 2.50 8.10
N GLU A 521 14.38 1.42 8.65
CA GLU A 521 15.13 0.20 8.94
C GLU A 521 15.75 -0.42 7.67
N HIS A 522 15.08 -0.33 6.52
CA HIS A 522 15.54 -0.96 5.29
C HIS A 522 16.83 -0.35 4.73
N TYR A 523 17.11 0.92 5.05
CA TYR A 523 18.36 1.59 4.63
C TYR A 523 19.61 0.96 5.22
N ARG A 524 19.50 0.15 6.29
CA ARG A 524 20.63 -0.67 6.77
C ARG A 524 21.16 -1.62 5.70
N TYR A 525 20.28 -2.08 4.81
CA TYR A 525 20.58 -3.02 3.71
C TYR A 525 20.94 -2.32 2.40
N ALA A 526 20.78 -0.99 2.30
CA ALA A 526 21.28 -0.21 1.16
C ALA A 526 22.79 0.05 1.30
N ASP A 527 23.52 0.09 0.19
CA ASP A 527 24.81 0.76 0.11
C ASP A 527 24.64 2.26 -0.10
N LEU A 528 23.57 2.63 -0.82
CA LEU A 528 23.27 3.98 -1.25
C LEU A 528 21.79 4.30 -0.97
N PRO A 529 21.43 4.75 0.24
CA PRO A 529 20.11 5.31 0.51
C PRO A 529 19.78 6.41 -0.49
N MET A 530 18.55 6.42 -0.99
CA MET A 530 18.07 7.37 -1.97
C MET A 530 16.77 8.00 -1.49
N GLY A 531 16.68 9.33 -1.53
CA GLY A 531 15.45 10.10 -1.29
C GLY A 531 14.89 10.65 -2.61
N GLU A 532 13.82 11.44 -2.55
CA GLU A 532 13.14 12.00 -3.72
C GLU A 532 12.63 13.43 -3.46
N PHE A 533 12.91 14.37 -4.36
CA PHE A 533 12.42 15.75 -4.26
C PHE A 533 11.93 16.31 -5.59
N TRP A 534 10.84 17.07 -5.54
CA TRP A 534 10.12 17.47 -6.74
C TRP A 534 10.24 18.96 -7.06
N PHE A 535 10.32 19.27 -8.35
CA PHE A 535 10.24 20.64 -8.83
C PHE A 535 8.78 21.03 -9.10
N ASN A 536 8.37 22.20 -8.61
CA ASN A 536 7.05 22.82 -8.85
C ASN A 536 5.82 21.92 -8.62
N SER A 537 5.94 20.88 -7.79
CA SER A 537 4.92 19.83 -7.65
C SER A 537 4.55 19.56 -6.19
N PRO A 538 4.04 20.55 -5.43
CA PRO A 538 3.82 20.43 -3.97
C PRO A 538 2.85 19.31 -3.58
N THR A 539 1.99 18.85 -4.49
CA THR A 539 1.08 17.74 -4.23
C THR A 539 1.75 16.36 -4.32
N HIS A 540 2.87 16.26 -5.04
CA HIS A 540 3.59 15.01 -5.30
C HIS A 540 4.97 14.98 -4.62
N ASP A 541 5.49 16.13 -4.20
CA ASP A 541 6.75 16.23 -3.45
C ASP A 541 6.73 15.35 -2.19
N LYS A 542 7.91 14.78 -1.89
CA LYS A 542 8.10 13.76 -0.84
C LYS A 542 9.19 14.15 0.18
N PRO A 543 9.06 15.29 0.87
CA PRO A 543 10.09 15.76 1.80
C PRO A 543 10.34 14.78 2.97
N ASN A 544 9.36 13.97 3.38
CA ASN A 544 9.58 12.94 4.40
C ASN A 544 10.43 11.78 3.86
N ASP A 545 10.28 11.40 2.59
CA ASP A 545 11.14 10.38 1.95
C ASP A 545 12.61 10.86 1.86
N MET A 546 12.85 12.15 1.59
CA MET A 546 14.20 12.73 1.69
C MET A 546 14.78 12.60 3.11
N LEU A 547 13.98 12.90 4.13
CA LEU A 547 14.41 12.79 5.52
C LEU A 547 14.65 11.34 5.95
N ASP A 548 13.84 10.40 5.46
CA ASP A 548 13.99 8.97 5.71
C ASP A 548 15.32 8.47 5.14
N ALA A 549 15.65 8.83 3.90
CA ALA A 549 16.91 8.47 3.26
C ALA A 549 18.15 9.07 3.96
N VAL A 550 18.12 10.38 4.25
CA VAL A 550 19.21 11.08 4.94
C VAL A 550 19.40 10.52 6.36
N SER A 551 18.30 10.36 7.11
CA SER A 551 18.36 9.85 8.49
C SER A 551 18.84 8.40 8.51
N GLY A 552 18.29 7.55 7.64
CA GLY A 552 18.70 6.16 7.47
C GLY A 552 20.18 6.04 7.12
N ALA A 553 20.69 6.90 6.23
CA ALA A 553 22.10 6.95 5.90
C ALA A 553 22.97 7.33 7.10
N HIS A 554 22.62 8.39 7.83
CA HIS A 554 23.39 8.83 8.99
C HIS A 554 23.46 7.79 10.10
N ILE A 555 22.31 7.19 10.48
CA ILE A 555 22.28 6.22 11.59
C ILE A 555 22.91 4.87 11.23
N TYR A 556 22.93 4.49 9.95
CA TYR A 556 23.53 3.23 9.48
C TYR A 556 24.90 3.41 8.82
N GLY A 557 25.52 4.59 8.94
CA GLY A 557 26.89 4.84 8.50
C GLY A 557 27.10 4.77 6.99
N LYS A 558 26.10 5.23 6.21
CA LYS A 558 26.18 5.30 4.74
C LYS A 558 26.66 6.69 4.33
N ASN A 559 27.85 6.76 3.75
CA ASN A 559 28.48 8.04 3.42
C ASN A 559 27.86 8.75 2.19
N ILE A 560 27.22 7.99 1.31
CA ILE A 560 26.60 8.54 0.10
C ILE A 560 25.08 8.45 0.25
N VAL A 561 24.42 9.59 0.05
CA VAL A 561 22.97 9.71 -0.01
C VAL A 561 22.61 10.20 -1.41
N GLN A 562 21.95 9.32 -2.16
CA GLN A 562 21.40 9.63 -3.47
C GLN A 562 20.09 10.40 -3.31
N ALA A 563 19.68 11.11 -4.37
CA ALA A 563 18.33 11.68 -4.43
C ALA A 563 17.83 11.69 -5.88
N GLU A 564 16.66 11.12 -6.11
CA GLU A 564 15.86 11.41 -7.31
C GLU A 564 15.46 12.89 -7.23
N GLY A 565 15.87 13.66 -8.23
CA GLY A 565 15.78 15.11 -8.18
C GLY A 565 15.09 15.72 -9.38
N PHE A 566 14.30 16.76 -9.09
CA PHE A 566 13.58 17.60 -10.06
C PHE A 566 12.43 16.91 -10.77
N THR A 567 11.92 15.80 -10.23
CA THR A 567 10.67 15.20 -10.70
C THR A 567 9.58 16.26 -10.73
N GLU A 568 8.90 16.41 -11.87
CA GLU A 568 7.94 17.48 -12.09
C GLU A 568 6.67 16.91 -12.68
N VAL A 569 5.56 16.99 -11.94
CA VAL A 569 4.29 16.36 -12.34
C VAL A 569 3.77 16.88 -13.69
N ARG A 570 4.13 18.11 -14.06
CA ARG A 570 3.77 18.75 -15.33
C ARG A 570 4.86 19.75 -15.72
N GLY A 571 5.74 19.36 -16.65
CA GLY A 571 6.71 20.29 -17.22
C GLY A 571 6.08 21.23 -18.25
N GLU A 572 6.60 22.45 -18.33
CA GLU A 572 6.12 23.54 -19.17
C GLU A 572 7.14 24.02 -20.23
N TRP A 573 8.32 23.39 -20.30
CA TRP A 573 9.41 23.74 -21.23
C TRP A 573 10.01 25.14 -20.99
N ASN A 574 9.87 25.66 -19.77
CA ASN A 574 10.44 26.93 -19.35
C ASN A 574 11.51 26.76 -18.26
N GLU A 575 11.81 25.51 -17.89
CA GLU A 575 12.71 25.17 -16.80
C GLU A 575 14.16 25.46 -17.21
N THR A 576 14.92 26.08 -16.32
CA THR A 576 16.33 26.39 -16.54
C THR A 576 17.16 25.99 -15.33
N PRO A 577 18.47 25.68 -15.47
CA PRO A 577 19.32 25.36 -14.33
C PRO A 577 19.33 26.44 -13.23
N ALA A 578 19.12 27.71 -13.60
CA ALA A 578 19.00 28.81 -12.64
C ALA A 578 17.77 28.67 -11.72
N MET A 579 16.66 28.15 -12.24
CA MET A 579 15.43 27.88 -11.47
C MET A 579 15.58 26.66 -10.55
N LEU A 580 16.37 25.67 -10.97
CA LEU A 580 16.58 24.41 -10.23
C LEU A 580 17.56 24.57 -9.06
N LYS A 581 18.52 25.49 -9.17
CA LYS A 581 19.61 25.66 -8.22
C LYS A 581 19.16 25.84 -6.75
N PRO A 582 18.18 26.70 -6.41
CA PRO A 582 17.79 26.90 -5.01
C PRO A 582 17.19 25.64 -4.37
N LEU A 583 16.44 24.86 -5.14
CA LEU A 583 15.89 23.57 -4.68
C LEU A 583 17.04 22.59 -4.42
N LEU A 584 17.96 22.45 -5.37
CA LEU A 584 19.13 21.58 -5.20
C LEU A 584 19.99 21.94 -3.99
N ASP A 585 20.27 23.23 -3.78
CA ASP A 585 21.06 23.71 -2.65
C ASP A 585 20.39 23.40 -1.29
N ARG A 586 19.05 23.43 -1.23
CA ARG A 586 18.28 23.02 -0.06
C ARG A 586 18.48 21.53 0.22
N GLU A 587 18.39 20.67 -0.79
CA GLU A 587 18.54 19.23 -0.60
C GLU A 587 19.97 18.84 -0.20
N PHE A 588 20.99 19.51 -0.77
CA PHE A 588 22.37 19.40 -0.29
C PHE A 588 22.49 19.80 1.19
N SER A 589 21.78 20.84 1.61
CA SER A 589 21.79 21.30 3.01
C SER A 589 21.07 20.31 3.95
N LEU A 590 20.09 19.55 3.46
CA LEU A 590 19.45 18.48 4.23
C LEU A 590 20.40 17.28 4.43
N GLY A 591 21.26 16.99 3.46
CA GLY A 591 22.32 15.99 3.60
C GLY A 591 22.49 15.05 2.41
N MET A 592 21.74 15.22 1.32
CA MET A 592 22.05 14.47 0.09
C MET A 592 23.40 14.90 -0.48
N ASN A 593 24.10 13.99 -1.16
CA ASN A 593 25.41 14.31 -1.76
C ASN A 593 25.68 13.64 -3.12
N ARG A 594 24.68 12.97 -3.71
CA ARG A 594 24.71 12.50 -5.10
C ARG A 594 23.35 12.65 -5.78
N LEU A 595 23.25 13.62 -6.68
CA LEU A 595 22.04 13.87 -7.46
C LEU A 595 21.82 12.80 -8.55
N PHE A 596 20.56 12.39 -8.72
CA PHE A 596 20.02 11.70 -9.88
C PHE A 596 18.98 12.59 -10.54
N PHE A 597 19.22 13.02 -11.79
CA PHE A 597 18.21 13.75 -12.53
C PHE A 597 17.03 12.82 -12.88
N HIS A 598 15.82 13.23 -12.51
CA HIS A 598 14.58 12.72 -13.09
C HIS A 598 14.09 13.80 -14.09
N VAL A 599 14.09 13.57 -15.41
CA VAL A 599 14.47 12.33 -16.09
C VAL A 599 15.02 12.58 -17.50
N ASP A 600 15.96 11.73 -17.93
CA ASP A 600 16.35 11.61 -19.34
C ASP A 600 15.42 10.58 -20.00
N ALA A 601 14.48 11.04 -20.84
CA ALA A 601 13.62 10.15 -21.60
C ALA A 601 14.25 9.87 -22.96
N HIS A 602 14.50 8.59 -23.24
CA HIS A 602 15.11 8.19 -24.50
C HIS A 602 14.28 8.66 -25.69
N ASN A 603 14.88 9.51 -26.53
CA ASN A 603 14.29 9.94 -27.78
C ASN A 603 14.86 9.09 -28.95
N PRO A 604 14.08 8.16 -29.53
CA PRO A 604 14.57 7.28 -30.59
C PRO A 604 14.73 7.97 -31.95
N TRP A 605 14.20 9.19 -32.11
CA TRP A 605 14.21 9.93 -33.37
C TRP A 605 15.25 11.05 -33.33
N LEU A 606 16.15 11.08 -34.32
CA LEU A 606 17.17 12.14 -34.43
C LEU A 606 16.62 13.43 -35.09
N ASP A 607 15.44 13.35 -35.70
CA ASP A 607 14.79 14.41 -36.47
C ASP A 607 13.56 15.02 -35.75
N ARG A 608 13.31 14.66 -34.48
CA ARG A 608 12.18 15.17 -33.69
C ARG A 608 12.66 15.80 -32.39
N LYS A 609 12.33 17.07 -32.19
CA LYS A 609 12.66 17.85 -30.99
C LYS A 609 11.41 18.55 -30.43
N PRO A 610 11.24 18.65 -29.10
CA PRO A 610 12.14 18.14 -28.07
C PRO A 610 12.06 16.61 -27.88
N GLY A 611 11.14 15.92 -28.57
CA GLY A 611 11.14 14.45 -28.68
C GLY A 611 10.21 13.74 -27.68
N MET A 612 10.60 12.53 -27.31
CA MET A 612 9.87 11.70 -26.33
C MET A 612 10.01 12.28 -24.92
N THR A 613 8.98 12.11 -24.09
CA THR A 613 8.99 12.42 -22.66
C THR A 613 8.24 11.34 -21.88
N LEU A 614 8.23 11.40 -20.55
CA LEU A 614 7.34 10.62 -19.69
C LEU A 614 5.93 11.26 -19.68
N ASP A 615 5.25 11.29 -20.82
CA ASP A 615 3.90 11.87 -20.97
C ASP A 615 3.76 13.31 -20.40
N GLY A 616 4.82 14.12 -20.49
CA GLY A 616 4.86 15.49 -19.98
C GLY A 616 5.25 15.62 -18.50
N ILE A 617 5.61 14.53 -17.82
CA ILE A 617 6.27 14.56 -16.51
C ILE A 617 7.75 14.87 -16.73
N GLY A 618 8.25 15.90 -16.04
CA GLY A 618 9.63 16.37 -16.11
C GLY A 618 10.48 15.91 -14.91
N LEU A 619 11.65 16.51 -14.68
CA LEU A 619 12.29 17.52 -15.52
C LEU A 619 12.59 16.93 -16.90
N PHE A 620 12.32 17.68 -17.96
CA PHE A 620 12.82 17.30 -19.28
C PHE A 620 14.34 17.51 -19.24
N PHE A 621 15.13 16.44 -19.04
CA PHE A 621 16.59 16.51 -18.94
C PHE A 621 17.21 15.52 -19.92
N GLN A 622 17.25 15.91 -21.20
CA GLN A 622 17.74 15.06 -22.29
C GLN A 622 18.45 15.89 -23.37
N ARG A 623 19.18 15.22 -24.26
CA ARG A 623 20.05 15.81 -25.30
C ARG A 623 19.39 16.83 -26.25
N ASP A 624 18.06 16.85 -26.31
CA ASP A 624 17.28 17.61 -27.29
C ASP A 624 16.68 18.92 -26.74
N ASN A 625 17.02 19.25 -25.49
CA ASN A 625 16.63 20.50 -24.81
C ASN A 625 17.50 21.70 -25.16
#